data_AF-A0A1Y1ZEP9-F1
#
_entry.id   AF-A0A1Y1ZEP9-F1
#
_cell.length_a   1.000
_cell.length_b   1.000
_cell.length_c   1.000
_cell.angle_alpha   90.00
_cell.angle_beta   90.00
_cell.angle_gamma   90.00
#
_symmetry.space_group_name_H-M   'P 1'
#
loop_
_entity.id
_entity.type
_entity.pdbx_description
1 polymer ?
#
loop_
_entity_poly.entity_id
_entity_poly.type
_entity_poly.pdbx_seq_one_letter_code
_entity_poly.pdbx_strand_id
1 'polypeptide(L)'
;MANTHSTQPPTSKDIAHKTSWVVFIIEAILVVFTAPYRRTFKLYTWRPLRDIRAAGNDRKLLISRVKDWKADKYQELQSVQVAASFCAGATLATLSWSKFPNPIWVADALWFSSLICSIWAVICSIQTKSILNDLPSKDELNASLPESELQRMRRVILRYKKSPGINHWLMLFIWQFPSMTMSYAWCTFLSGLTVYISTPFIRREPWSNESKISIAYLSVGIVGLFTYAFSSGFVYAGEKDFERSLASTRVNTDDMEAASANSPASGSPAAEPTQGADNGSAVDHLRSRGLLHGPAEPRSRSDSGRVRRELLY
;
A
#
# COMPACT_ATOMS: atom_id res chain seq x y z
N MET A 1 -39.69 23.06 51.32
CA MET A 1 -38.32 22.55 51.55
C MET A 1 -37.71 22.28 50.18
N ALA A 2 -36.85 23.17 49.69
CA ALA A 2 -36.23 23.08 48.37
C ALA A 2 -34.82 22.51 48.51
N ASN A 3 -34.57 21.33 47.94
CA ASN A 3 -33.25 20.71 47.89
C ASN A 3 -32.42 21.37 46.78
N THR A 4 -31.50 22.24 47.17
CA THR A 4 -30.46 22.81 46.32
C THR A 4 -29.36 21.77 46.08
N HIS A 5 -29.38 21.12 44.91
CA HIS A 5 -28.26 20.30 44.44
C HIS A 5 -27.05 21.20 44.15
N SER A 6 -26.02 21.10 45.01
CA SER A 6 -24.71 21.68 44.78
C SER A 6 -24.00 20.92 43.65
N THR A 7 -23.96 21.51 42.46
CA THR A 7 -23.11 21.07 41.36
C THR A 7 -21.68 21.55 41.63
N GLN A 8 -20.83 20.66 42.14
CA GLN A 8 -19.40 20.93 42.25
C GLN A 8 -18.79 21.15 40.85
N PRO A 9 -17.90 22.14 40.69
CA PRO A 9 -17.23 22.41 39.42
C PRO A 9 -16.29 21.24 39.06
N PRO A 10 -16.21 20.86 37.76
CA PRO A 10 -15.40 19.74 37.32
C PRO A 10 -13.92 19.98 37.63
N THR A 11 -13.31 19.03 38.34
CA THR A 11 -11.90 19.04 38.71
C THR A 11 -11.00 18.83 37.48
N SER A 12 -9.84 19.49 37.43
CA SER A 12 -8.86 19.41 36.32
C SER A 12 -8.45 17.97 35.93
N LYS A 13 -8.48 17.03 36.88
CA LYS A 13 -8.21 15.60 36.65
C LYS A 13 -9.28 14.93 35.77
N ASP A 14 -10.54 15.33 35.91
CA ASP A 14 -11.65 14.80 35.10
C ASP A 14 -11.57 15.30 33.66
N ILE A 15 -11.06 16.52 33.45
CA ILE A 15 -10.82 17.08 32.12
C ILE A 15 -9.70 16.30 31.42
N ALA A 16 -8.58 16.05 32.10
CA ALA A 16 -7.44 15.32 31.53
C ALA A 16 -7.79 13.86 31.15
N HIS A 17 -8.53 13.15 32.00
CA HIS A 17 -8.94 11.76 31.73
C HIS A 17 -9.95 11.68 30.57
N LYS A 18 -10.87 12.65 30.46
CA LYS A 18 -11.85 12.72 29.37
C LYS A 18 -11.19 13.06 28.02
N THR A 19 -10.20 13.95 28.01
CA THR A 19 -9.40 14.23 26.82
C THR A 19 -8.60 13.00 26.38
N SER A 20 -8.04 12.22 27.31
CA SER A 20 -7.32 10.98 27.00
C SER A 20 -8.22 9.91 26.37
N TRP A 21 -9.44 9.72 26.88
CA TRP A 21 -10.40 8.78 26.32
C TRP A 21 -10.89 9.18 24.92
N VAL A 22 -11.17 10.46 24.70
CA VAL A 22 -11.57 10.96 23.38
C VAL A 22 -10.44 10.76 22.36
N VAL A 23 -9.19 11.05 22.74
CA VAL A 23 -8.03 10.80 21.88
C VAL A 23 -7.88 9.32 21.56
N PHE A 24 -7.99 8.43 22.56
CA PHE A 24 -7.92 6.99 22.35
C PHE A 24 -9.02 6.48 21.41
N ILE A 25 -10.26 6.95 21.58
CA ILE A 25 -11.38 6.57 20.70
C ILE A 25 -11.14 7.06 19.27
N ILE A 26 -10.70 8.31 19.10
CA ILE A 26 -10.37 8.88 17.79
C ILE A 26 -9.25 8.07 17.12
N GLU A 27 -8.20 7.72 17.85
CA GLU A 27 -7.11 6.89 17.34
C GLU A 27 -7.58 5.50 16.95
N ALA A 28 -8.40 4.85 17.78
CA ALA A 28 -8.97 3.54 17.48
C ALA A 28 -9.84 3.57 16.22
N ILE A 29 -10.70 4.59 16.10
CA ILE A 29 -11.51 4.85 14.91
C ILE A 29 -10.61 5.05 13.68
N LEU A 30 -9.60 5.91 13.76
CA LEU A 30 -8.67 6.14 12.66
C LEU A 30 -7.93 4.87 12.26
N VAL A 31 -7.51 4.04 13.21
CA VAL A 31 -6.88 2.74 12.92
C VAL A 31 -7.85 1.83 12.18
N VAL A 32 -9.11 1.73 12.61
CA VAL A 32 -10.12 0.90 11.96
C VAL A 32 -10.43 1.39 10.54
N PHE A 33 -10.64 2.71 10.37
CA PHE A 33 -10.95 3.29 9.06
C PHE A 33 -9.77 3.23 8.09
N THR A 34 -8.53 3.35 8.60
CA THR A 34 -7.32 3.32 7.76
C THR A 34 -6.78 1.91 7.53
N ALA A 35 -7.10 0.94 8.41
CA ALA A 35 -6.60 -0.42 8.35
C ALA A 35 -6.73 -1.08 6.95
N PRO A 36 -7.87 -0.96 6.24
CA PRO A 36 -8.05 -1.61 4.94
C PRO A 36 -7.02 -1.21 3.87
N TYR A 37 -6.49 0.01 3.94
CA TYR A 37 -5.56 0.55 2.95
C TYR A 37 -4.20 0.98 3.52
N ARG A 38 -3.99 0.91 4.84
CA ARG A 38 -2.77 1.37 5.51
C ARG A 38 -1.51 0.70 4.95
N ARG A 39 -1.58 -0.61 4.71
CA ARG A 39 -0.46 -1.37 4.16
C ARG A 39 -0.20 -0.97 2.71
N THR A 40 -1.24 -0.92 1.89
CA THR A 40 -1.15 -0.52 0.48
C THR A 40 -0.55 0.88 0.36
N PHE A 41 -0.98 1.80 1.21
CA PHE A 41 -0.40 3.14 1.32
C PHE A 41 1.09 3.11 1.67
N LYS A 42 1.50 2.33 2.68
CA LYS A 42 2.92 2.22 3.09
C LYS A 42 3.78 1.66 1.95
N LEU A 43 3.32 0.58 1.30
CA LEU A 43 4.12 -0.19 0.34
C LEU A 43 4.17 0.43 -1.06
N TYR A 44 3.04 0.87 -1.60
CA TYR A 44 2.96 1.32 -3.00
C TYR A 44 3.11 2.84 -3.16
N THR A 45 2.88 3.60 -2.09
CA THR A 45 2.88 5.06 -2.15
C THR A 45 3.99 5.65 -1.28
N TRP A 46 3.98 5.44 0.04
CA TRP A 46 4.92 6.13 0.93
C TRP A 46 6.38 5.69 0.76
N ARG A 47 6.66 4.39 0.84
CA ARG A 47 8.04 3.86 0.78
C ARG A 47 8.71 4.16 -0.57
N PRO A 48 8.10 3.91 -1.73
CA PRO A 48 8.73 4.20 -3.01
C PRO A 48 8.99 5.69 -3.20
N LEU A 49 8.05 6.57 -2.81
CA LEU A 49 8.26 8.02 -2.92
C LEU A 49 9.38 8.52 -1.99
N ARG A 50 9.52 7.91 -0.81
CA ARG A 50 10.64 8.19 0.10
C ARG A 50 11.97 7.74 -0.52
N ASP A 51 12.01 6.56 -1.14
CA ASP A 51 13.22 6.00 -1.73
C ASP A 51 13.64 6.79 -3.00
N ILE A 52 12.67 7.22 -3.82
CA ILE A 52 12.89 8.13 -4.96
C ILE A 52 13.42 9.49 -4.48
N ARG A 53 12.93 9.99 -3.33
CA ARG A 53 13.44 11.23 -2.73
C ARG A 53 14.86 11.05 -2.18
N ALA A 54 15.15 9.92 -1.55
CA ALA A 54 16.46 9.59 -1.00
C ALA A 54 17.53 9.44 -2.08
N ALA A 55 17.14 9.05 -3.31
CA ALA A 55 18.05 8.98 -4.44
C ALA A 55 18.66 10.35 -4.83
N GLY A 56 18.06 11.47 -4.41
CA GLY A 56 18.66 12.80 -4.54
C GLY A 56 18.97 13.18 -5.99
N ASN A 57 20.25 13.30 -6.32
CA ASN A 57 20.76 13.62 -7.66
C ASN A 57 21.45 12.41 -8.33
N ASP A 58 21.43 11.21 -7.72
CA ASP A 58 21.93 10.01 -8.38
C ASP A 58 20.95 9.57 -9.47
N ARG A 59 21.30 9.88 -10.72
CA ARG A 59 20.47 9.62 -11.89
C ARG A 59 20.20 8.13 -12.11
N LYS A 60 21.19 7.26 -11.92
CA LYS A 60 21.01 5.82 -12.19
C LYS A 60 20.07 5.21 -11.17
N LEU A 61 20.27 5.54 -9.89
CA LEU A 61 19.42 5.09 -8.81
C LEU A 61 18.00 5.65 -8.96
N LEU A 62 17.85 6.94 -9.26
CA LEU A 62 16.54 7.59 -9.45
C LEU A 62 15.73 6.93 -10.57
N ILE A 63 16.35 6.73 -11.74
CA ILE A 63 15.69 6.11 -12.90
C ILE A 63 15.26 4.68 -12.56
N SER A 64 16.13 3.89 -11.93
CA SER A 64 15.78 2.53 -11.51
C SER A 64 14.58 2.53 -10.55
N ARG A 65 14.59 3.39 -9.52
CA ARG A 65 13.51 3.45 -8.53
C ARG A 65 12.18 3.90 -9.13
N VAL A 66 12.20 4.83 -10.08
CA VAL A 66 10.99 5.27 -10.77
C VAL A 66 10.48 4.19 -11.72
N LYS A 67 11.36 3.44 -12.39
CA LYS A 67 10.97 2.32 -13.25
C LYS A 67 10.21 1.26 -12.47
N ASP A 68 10.73 0.86 -11.31
CA ASP A 68 10.11 -0.13 -10.42
C ASP A 68 8.78 0.41 -9.87
N TRP A 69 8.80 1.63 -9.32
CA TRP A 69 7.59 2.27 -8.78
C TRP A 69 6.48 2.41 -9.82
N LYS A 70 6.80 2.84 -11.05
CA LYS A 70 5.81 2.96 -12.14
C LYS A 70 5.19 1.61 -12.46
N ALA A 71 5.98 0.54 -12.49
CA ALA A 71 5.48 -0.82 -12.75
C ALA A 71 4.51 -1.27 -11.65
N ASP A 72 4.93 -1.14 -10.39
CA ASP A 72 4.14 -1.55 -9.23
C ASP A 72 2.84 -0.74 -9.13
N LYS A 73 2.94 0.58 -9.32
CA LYS A 73 1.79 1.47 -9.25
C LYS A 73 0.79 1.21 -10.38
N TYR A 74 1.26 0.85 -11.57
CA TYR A 74 0.38 0.46 -12.66
C TYR A 74 -0.40 -0.83 -12.34
N GLN A 75 0.27 -1.83 -11.75
CA GLN A 75 -0.36 -3.08 -11.33
C GLN A 75 -1.38 -2.86 -10.20
N GLU A 76 -1.07 -2.00 -9.23
CA GLU A 76 -2.00 -1.59 -8.18
C GLU A 76 -3.27 -0.97 -8.80
N LEU A 77 -3.12 0.01 -9.71
CA LEU A 77 -4.25 0.68 -10.35
C LEU A 77 -5.11 -0.28 -11.18
N GLN A 78 -4.49 -1.22 -11.90
CA GLN A 78 -5.24 -2.27 -12.59
C GLN A 78 -6.04 -3.15 -11.63
N SER A 79 -5.42 -3.54 -10.51
CA SER A 79 -6.09 -4.33 -9.48
C SER A 79 -7.26 -3.56 -8.85
N VAL A 80 -7.08 -2.26 -8.62
CA VAL A 80 -8.14 -1.34 -8.14
C VAL A 80 -9.31 -1.30 -9.11
N GLN A 81 -9.06 -1.15 -10.42
CA GLN A 81 -10.12 -1.12 -11.44
C GLN A 81 -10.93 -2.41 -11.46
N VAL A 82 -10.25 -3.56 -11.43
CA VAL A 82 -10.92 -4.87 -11.43
C VAL A 82 -11.74 -5.05 -10.16
N ALA A 83 -11.14 -4.79 -8.98
CA ALA A 83 -11.81 -4.97 -7.70
C ALA A 83 -13.00 -4.01 -7.52
N ALA A 84 -12.87 -2.74 -7.91
CA ALA A 84 -13.96 -1.77 -7.83
C ALA A 84 -15.08 -2.07 -8.81
N SER A 85 -14.76 -2.51 -10.03
CA SER A 85 -15.79 -2.93 -11.01
C SER A 85 -16.57 -4.16 -10.52
N PHE A 86 -15.87 -5.12 -9.91
CA PHE A 86 -16.51 -6.27 -9.28
C PHE A 86 -17.43 -5.86 -8.13
N CYS A 87 -16.98 -4.95 -7.26
CA CYS A 87 -17.78 -4.41 -6.17
C CYS A 87 -19.03 -3.66 -6.67
N ALA A 88 -18.89 -2.86 -7.73
CA ALA A 88 -20.02 -2.19 -8.38
C ALA A 88 -21.03 -3.20 -8.94
N GLY A 89 -20.57 -4.24 -9.63
CA GLY A 89 -21.42 -5.31 -10.15
C GLY A 89 -22.17 -6.06 -9.04
N ALA A 90 -21.46 -6.42 -7.96
CA ALA A 90 -22.07 -7.04 -6.78
C ALA A 90 -23.13 -6.13 -6.15
N THR A 91 -22.82 -4.84 -6.00
CA THR A 91 -23.74 -3.84 -5.44
C THR A 91 -24.99 -3.68 -6.30
N LEU A 92 -24.85 -3.61 -7.63
CA LEU A 92 -25.98 -3.53 -8.56
C LEU A 92 -26.87 -4.77 -8.49
N ALA A 93 -26.26 -5.96 -8.35
CA ALA A 93 -27.01 -7.20 -8.18
C ALA A 93 -27.82 -7.20 -6.86
N THR A 94 -27.23 -6.74 -5.75
CA THR A 94 -27.91 -6.69 -4.45
C THR A 94 -29.01 -5.64 -4.38
N LEU A 95 -28.92 -4.55 -5.14
CA LEU A 95 -30.00 -3.55 -5.22
C LEU A 95 -31.31 -4.14 -5.76
N SER A 96 -31.26 -5.25 -6.49
CA SER A 96 -32.50 -5.95 -6.91
C SER A 96 -33.26 -6.56 -5.72
N TRP A 97 -32.60 -6.77 -4.59
CA TRP A 97 -33.16 -7.38 -3.38
C TRP A 97 -33.89 -6.38 -2.47
N SER A 98 -33.75 -5.07 -2.68
CA SER A 98 -34.38 -4.05 -1.81
C SER A 98 -35.90 -3.89 -2.01
N LYS A 99 -36.51 -4.66 -2.93
CA LYS A 99 -37.95 -4.61 -3.25
C LYS A 99 -38.86 -5.19 -2.17
N PHE A 100 -38.33 -5.67 -1.04
CA PHE A 100 -39.15 -6.13 0.07
C PHE A 100 -39.90 -4.97 0.72
N PRO A 101 -41.14 -5.17 1.21
CA PRO A 101 -42.05 -4.08 1.61
C PRO A 101 -41.58 -3.23 2.81
N ASN A 102 -40.52 -3.64 3.50
CA ASN A 102 -39.92 -2.88 4.59
C ASN A 102 -38.39 -3.06 4.55
N PRO A 103 -37.60 -2.38 3.72
CA PRO A 103 -36.15 -2.47 3.78
C PRO A 103 -35.60 -1.61 4.94
N ILE A 104 -34.48 -2.04 5.55
CA ILE A 104 -33.73 -1.16 6.47
C ILE A 104 -32.99 -0.16 5.61
N TRP A 105 -33.39 1.12 5.66
CA TRP A 105 -32.80 2.20 4.84
C TRP A 105 -31.26 2.28 4.94
N VAL A 106 -30.70 1.89 6.09
CA VAL A 106 -29.24 1.87 6.32
C VAL A 106 -28.53 0.92 5.35
N ALA A 107 -29.12 -0.24 5.04
CA ALA A 107 -28.54 -1.18 4.08
C ALA A 107 -28.48 -0.58 2.68
N ASP A 108 -29.57 0.05 2.24
CA ASP A 108 -29.64 0.73 0.94
C ASP A 108 -28.64 1.89 0.87
N ALA A 109 -28.56 2.72 1.91
CA ALA A 109 -27.60 3.83 1.97
C ALA A 109 -26.15 3.34 1.88
N LEU A 110 -25.82 2.22 2.54
CA LEU A 110 -24.50 1.60 2.48
C LEU A 110 -24.19 1.02 1.10
N TRP A 111 -25.17 0.41 0.42
CA TRP A 111 -25.01 -0.06 -0.96
C TRP A 111 -24.83 1.10 -1.94
N PHE A 112 -25.63 2.16 -1.87
CA PHE A 112 -25.41 3.34 -2.71
C PHE A 112 -24.05 4.00 -2.45
N SER A 113 -23.61 4.03 -1.19
CA SER A 113 -22.26 4.49 -0.82
C SER A 113 -21.17 3.61 -1.45
N SER A 114 -21.33 2.29 -1.41
CA SER A 114 -20.43 1.35 -2.09
C SER A 114 -20.36 1.60 -3.59
N LEU A 115 -21.52 1.82 -4.23
CA LEU A 115 -21.61 2.06 -5.66
C LEU A 115 -20.87 3.34 -6.06
N ILE A 116 -21.14 4.46 -5.38
CA ILE A 116 -20.49 5.74 -5.69
C ILE A 116 -18.99 5.67 -5.42
N CYS A 117 -18.55 5.03 -4.33
CA CYS A 117 -17.14 4.80 -4.05
C CYS A 117 -16.48 3.94 -5.15
N SER A 118 -17.14 2.86 -5.61
CA SER A 118 -16.62 2.01 -6.68
C SER A 118 -16.43 2.79 -7.98
N ILE A 119 -17.40 3.62 -8.36
CA ILE A 119 -17.33 4.47 -9.56
C ILE A 119 -16.17 5.46 -9.45
N TRP A 120 -16.04 6.17 -8.32
CA TRP A 120 -14.93 7.10 -8.11
C TRP A 120 -13.57 6.40 -8.11
N ALA A 121 -13.47 5.20 -7.54
CA ALA A 121 -12.23 4.43 -7.57
C ALA A 121 -11.81 4.10 -9.00
N VAL A 122 -12.74 3.69 -9.86
CA VAL A 122 -12.46 3.42 -11.28
C VAL A 122 -12.06 4.69 -12.02
N ILE A 123 -12.83 5.77 -11.91
CA ILE A 123 -12.56 7.05 -12.59
C ILE A 123 -11.20 7.59 -12.19
N CYS A 124 -10.93 7.70 -10.88
CA CYS A 124 -9.66 8.21 -10.41
C CYS A 124 -8.51 7.28 -10.76
N SER A 125 -8.71 5.95 -10.76
CA SER A 125 -7.68 5.03 -11.22
C SER A 125 -7.33 5.24 -12.69
N ILE A 126 -8.30 5.51 -13.56
CA ILE A 126 -8.05 5.84 -14.98
C ILE A 126 -7.24 7.14 -15.09
N GLN A 127 -7.64 8.18 -14.35
CA GLN A 127 -6.94 9.47 -14.36
C GLN A 127 -5.49 9.33 -13.86
N THR A 128 -5.27 8.64 -12.75
CA THR A 128 -3.94 8.38 -12.19
C THR A 128 -3.09 7.54 -13.15
N LYS A 129 -3.69 6.57 -13.85
CA LYS A 129 -3.03 5.75 -14.87
C LYS A 129 -2.62 6.58 -16.09
N SER A 130 -3.45 7.54 -16.50
CA SER A 130 -3.10 8.49 -17.57
C SER A 130 -1.86 9.32 -17.20
N ILE A 131 -1.79 9.83 -15.97
CA ILE A 131 -0.61 10.56 -15.47
C ILE A 131 0.65 9.66 -15.51
N LEU A 132 0.51 8.36 -15.23
CA LEU A 132 1.60 7.39 -15.35
C LEU A 132 2.03 7.15 -16.81
N ASN A 133 1.09 7.16 -17.74
CA ASN A 133 1.35 6.97 -19.16
C ASN A 133 2.10 8.17 -19.76
N ASP A 134 1.90 9.38 -19.22
CA ASP A 134 2.64 10.58 -19.62
C ASP A 134 4.12 10.55 -19.21
N LEU A 135 4.50 9.65 -18.29
CA LEU A 135 5.91 9.41 -17.94
C LEU A 135 6.59 8.55 -19.00
N PRO A 136 7.91 8.70 -19.22
CA PRO A 136 8.64 7.94 -20.25
C PRO A 136 8.44 6.42 -20.08
N SER A 137 8.45 5.69 -21.19
CA SER A 137 8.21 4.24 -21.19
C SER A 137 9.35 3.47 -20.49
N LYS A 138 9.12 2.20 -20.15
CA LYS A 138 10.14 1.36 -19.48
C LYS A 138 11.43 1.24 -20.29
N ASP A 139 11.31 1.35 -21.61
CA ASP A 139 12.41 1.21 -22.57
C ASP A 139 13.11 2.55 -22.80
N GLU A 140 12.43 3.67 -22.52
CA GLU A 140 13.01 5.02 -22.55
C GLU A 140 13.70 5.40 -21.23
N LEU A 141 13.33 4.77 -20.10
CA LEU A 141 13.96 4.97 -18.79
C LEU A 141 15.38 4.38 -18.73
N ASN A 142 16.30 4.98 -19.48
CA ASN A 142 17.72 4.61 -19.54
C ASN A 142 18.62 5.73 -18.99
N ALA A 143 19.87 5.40 -18.68
CA ALA A 143 20.85 6.38 -18.20
C ALA A 143 21.12 7.54 -19.16
N SER A 144 20.67 7.46 -20.43
CA SER A 144 20.75 8.50 -21.45
C SER A 144 19.57 9.50 -21.43
N LEU A 145 18.56 9.33 -20.56
CA LEU A 145 17.35 10.17 -20.56
C LEU A 145 17.64 11.66 -20.30
N PRO A 146 17.26 12.60 -21.19
CA PRO A 146 17.60 14.02 -21.03
C PRO A 146 17.18 14.60 -19.67
N GLU A 147 17.99 15.51 -19.13
CA GLU A 147 17.79 16.09 -17.79
C GLU A 147 16.45 16.82 -17.65
N SER A 148 15.95 17.42 -18.75
CA SER A 148 14.62 18.04 -18.80
C SER A 148 13.49 17.05 -18.50
N GLU A 149 13.56 15.83 -19.04
CA GLU A 149 12.60 14.75 -18.79
C GLU A 149 12.74 14.19 -17.38
N LEU A 150 13.97 14.07 -16.88
CA LEU A 150 14.23 13.68 -15.50
C LEU A 150 13.59 14.67 -14.50
N GLN A 151 13.74 15.97 -14.74
CA GLN A 151 13.12 17.02 -13.94
C GLN A 151 11.60 17.06 -14.08
N ARG A 152 11.06 16.80 -15.28
CA ARG A 152 9.62 16.68 -15.51
C ARG A 152 9.04 15.50 -14.71
N MET A 153 9.65 14.32 -14.83
CA MET A 153 9.29 13.12 -14.07
C MET A 153 9.34 13.36 -12.57
N ARG A 154 10.41 13.98 -12.07
CA ARG A 154 10.54 14.35 -10.65
C ARG A 154 9.43 15.31 -10.21
N ARG A 155 9.06 16.29 -11.04
CA ARG A 155 7.96 17.22 -10.74
C ARG A 155 6.59 16.54 -10.75
N VAL A 156 6.34 15.59 -11.65
CA VAL A 156 5.09 14.85 -11.71
C VAL A 156 4.95 13.90 -10.51
N ILE A 157 6.02 13.17 -10.17
CA ILE A 157 5.99 12.14 -9.11
C ILE A 157 6.09 12.73 -7.71
N LEU A 158 6.98 13.73 -7.52
CA LEU A 158 7.31 14.28 -6.20
C LEU A 158 6.77 15.70 -5.96
N ARG A 159 6.22 16.37 -6.98
CA ARG A 159 5.75 17.77 -6.95
C ARG A 159 6.68 18.65 -6.11
N TYR A 160 7.94 18.67 -6.58
CA TYR A 160 9.12 19.08 -5.85
C TYR A 160 9.01 20.47 -5.20
N LYS A 161 9.12 20.52 -3.86
CA LYS A 161 9.55 21.69 -3.09
C LYS A 161 10.47 21.22 -1.97
N LYS A 162 11.51 21.99 -1.64
CA LYS A 162 12.60 21.64 -0.72
C LYS A 162 12.12 21.34 0.72
N SER A 163 10.90 21.75 1.07
CA SER A 163 10.22 21.43 2.33
C SER A 163 8.92 20.63 2.09
N PRO A 164 8.64 19.60 2.90
CA PRO A 164 7.38 18.85 2.83
C PRO A 164 6.23 19.72 3.34
N GLY A 165 5.67 20.54 2.46
CA GLY A 165 4.45 21.30 2.72
C GLY A 165 3.16 20.50 2.43
N ILE A 166 2.02 21.18 2.51
CA ILE A 166 0.69 20.64 2.20
C ILE A 166 0.63 19.97 0.81
N ASN A 167 1.39 20.49 -0.16
CA ASN A 167 1.47 19.94 -1.51
C ASN A 167 1.99 18.49 -1.56
N HIS A 168 2.88 18.10 -0.63
CA HIS A 168 3.39 16.72 -0.56
C HIS A 168 2.30 15.75 -0.11
N TRP A 169 1.55 16.14 0.93
CA TRP A 169 0.44 15.35 1.45
C TRP A 169 -0.70 15.25 0.44
N LEU A 170 -1.02 16.34 -0.27
CA LEU A 170 -2.01 16.34 -1.34
C LEU A 170 -1.63 15.38 -2.47
N MET A 171 -0.35 15.33 -2.84
CA MET A 171 0.14 14.41 -3.85
C MET A 171 0.08 12.95 -3.39
N LEU A 172 0.49 12.66 -2.15
CA LEU A 172 0.32 11.32 -1.55
C LEU A 172 -1.16 10.89 -1.54
N PHE A 173 -2.04 11.82 -1.21
CA PHE A 173 -3.48 11.61 -1.25
C PHE A 173 -3.96 11.27 -2.67
N ILE A 174 -3.56 12.04 -3.69
CA ILE A 174 -3.93 11.78 -5.09
C ILE A 174 -3.46 10.39 -5.54
N TRP A 175 -2.23 10.00 -5.19
CA TRP A 175 -1.70 8.68 -5.53
C TRP A 175 -2.41 7.53 -4.82
N GLN A 176 -2.92 7.76 -3.61
CA GLN A 176 -3.59 6.75 -2.81
C GLN A 176 -5.11 6.70 -3.00
N PHE A 177 -5.71 7.80 -3.47
CA PHE A 177 -7.15 7.99 -3.50
C PHE A 177 -7.90 6.83 -4.18
N PRO A 178 -7.48 6.32 -5.37
CA PRO A 178 -8.19 5.21 -5.99
C PRO A 178 -8.25 3.95 -5.12
N SER A 179 -7.12 3.57 -4.49
CA SER A 179 -7.05 2.40 -3.62
C SER A 179 -7.86 2.61 -2.33
N MET A 180 -7.78 3.80 -1.72
CA MET A 180 -8.53 4.13 -0.52
C MET A 180 -10.05 4.04 -0.77
N THR A 181 -10.51 4.66 -1.84
CA THR A 181 -11.94 4.68 -2.20
C THR A 181 -12.43 3.27 -2.57
N MET A 182 -11.61 2.44 -3.23
CA MET A 182 -11.91 1.03 -3.49
C MET A 182 -12.06 0.22 -2.19
N SER A 183 -11.18 0.43 -1.20
CA SER A 183 -11.34 -0.20 0.11
C SER A 183 -12.63 0.23 0.82
N TYR A 184 -13.00 1.51 0.75
CA TYR A 184 -14.25 2.00 1.32
C TYR A 184 -15.49 1.43 0.61
N ALA A 185 -15.42 1.21 -0.70
CA ALA A 185 -16.48 0.53 -1.43
C ALA A 185 -16.75 -0.86 -0.86
N TRP A 186 -15.70 -1.68 -0.69
CA TRP A 186 -15.82 -3.01 -0.09
C TRP A 186 -16.32 -2.98 1.36
N CYS A 187 -15.81 -2.05 2.17
CA CYS A 187 -16.24 -1.93 3.57
C CYS A 187 -17.72 -1.57 3.68
N THR A 188 -18.17 -0.60 2.89
CA THR A 188 -19.59 -0.18 2.87
C THR A 188 -20.48 -1.26 2.27
N PHE A 189 -20.05 -1.97 1.23
CA PHE A 189 -20.76 -3.12 0.68
C PHE A 189 -20.97 -4.24 1.72
N LEU A 190 -19.89 -4.69 2.36
CA LEU A 190 -19.95 -5.75 3.38
C LEU A 190 -20.78 -5.32 4.60
N SER A 191 -20.70 -4.04 4.98
CA SER A 191 -21.54 -3.49 6.04
C SER A 191 -23.02 -3.50 5.65
N GLY A 192 -23.36 -3.07 4.42
CA GLY A 192 -24.72 -3.10 3.91
C GLY A 192 -25.28 -4.51 3.83
N LEU A 193 -24.48 -5.46 3.34
CA LEU A 193 -24.84 -6.88 3.29
C LEU A 193 -25.08 -7.46 4.69
N THR A 194 -24.23 -7.10 5.66
CA THR A 194 -24.37 -7.56 7.05
C THR A 194 -25.62 -7.02 7.70
N VAL A 195 -25.94 -5.72 7.51
CA VAL A 195 -27.18 -5.11 8.00
C VAL A 195 -28.39 -5.78 7.36
N TYR A 196 -28.36 -5.98 6.05
CA TYR A 196 -29.44 -6.63 5.31
C TYR A 196 -29.71 -8.05 5.80
N ILE A 197 -28.68 -8.89 5.89
CA ILE A 197 -28.81 -10.28 6.36
C ILE A 197 -29.21 -10.32 7.84
N SER A 198 -28.84 -9.32 8.65
CA SER A 198 -29.18 -9.27 10.08
C SER A 198 -30.55 -8.64 10.37
N THR A 199 -31.33 -8.28 9.33
CA THR A 199 -32.69 -7.75 9.45
C THR A 199 -33.58 -8.51 10.45
N PRO A 200 -33.68 -9.86 10.44
CA PRO A 200 -34.55 -10.58 11.39
C PRO A 200 -34.18 -10.30 12.86
N PHE A 201 -32.90 -10.12 13.16
CA PHE A 201 -32.46 -9.77 14.53
C PHE A 201 -32.73 -8.32 14.89
N ILE A 202 -32.49 -7.40 13.95
CA ILE A 202 -32.72 -5.96 14.16
C ILE A 202 -34.21 -5.70 14.42
N ARG A 203 -35.09 -6.43 13.72
CA ARG A 203 -36.54 -6.29 13.83
C ARG A 203 -37.21 -7.18 14.87
N ARG A 204 -36.43 -8.07 15.50
CA ARG A 204 -36.94 -9.04 16.48
C ARG A 204 -38.08 -9.88 15.89
N GLU A 205 -37.91 -10.30 14.65
CA GLU A 205 -38.87 -11.17 13.97
C GLU A 205 -38.89 -12.56 14.64
N PRO A 206 -40.01 -13.29 14.56
CA PRO A 206 -40.09 -14.63 15.11
C PRO A 206 -39.05 -15.54 14.46
N TRP A 207 -38.53 -16.49 15.26
CA TRP A 207 -37.48 -17.39 14.81
C TRP A 207 -37.88 -18.12 13.52
N SER A 208 -37.14 -17.86 12.45
CA SER A 208 -37.44 -18.37 11.11
C SER A 208 -36.19 -18.95 10.45
N ASN A 209 -36.32 -19.46 9.22
CA ASN A 209 -35.17 -19.89 8.43
C ASN A 209 -34.23 -18.71 8.10
N GLU A 210 -34.75 -17.48 8.02
CA GLU A 210 -33.93 -16.29 7.81
C GLU A 210 -32.98 -16.07 8.99
N SER A 211 -33.45 -16.23 10.23
CA SER A 211 -32.60 -16.15 11.42
C SER A 211 -31.45 -17.16 11.40
N LYS A 212 -31.70 -18.38 10.89
CA LYS A 212 -30.66 -19.42 10.75
C LYS A 212 -29.62 -19.03 9.70
N ILE A 213 -30.06 -18.48 8.56
CA ILE A 213 -29.18 -17.98 7.49
C ILE A 213 -28.30 -16.85 8.05
N SER A 214 -28.89 -15.92 8.81
CA SER A 214 -28.15 -14.82 9.43
C SER A 214 -27.07 -15.31 10.40
N ILE A 215 -27.37 -16.32 11.24
CA ILE A 215 -26.37 -16.91 12.15
C ILE A 215 -25.24 -17.58 11.37
N ALA A 216 -25.56 -18.36 10.33
CA ALA A 216 -24.55 -19.00 9.50
C ALA A 216 -23.64 -17.95 8.82
N TYR A 217 -24.23 -16.90 8.25
CA TYR A 217 -23.50 -15.78 7.65
C TYR A 217 -22.59 -15.09 8.66
N LEU A 218 -23.10 -14.72 9.84
CA LEU A 218 -22.31 -14.06 10.89
C LEU A 218 -21.18 -14.95 11.40
N SER A 219 -21.42 -16.25 11.54
CA SER A 219 -20.39 -17.22 11.97
C SER A 219 -19.24 -17.28 10.96
N VAL A 220 -19.56 -17.39 9.66
CA VAL A 220 -18.54 -17.36 8.59
C VAL A 220 -17.84 -16.00 8.53
N GLY A 221 -18.58 -14.90 8.69
CA GLY A 221 -18.05 -13.55 8.72
C GLY A 221 -17.04 -13.34 9.86
N ILE A 222 -17.33 -13.86 11.05
CA ILE A 222 -16.43 -13.82 12.22
C ILE A 222 -15.14 -14.61 11.92
N VAL A 223 -15.24 -15.82 11.37
CA VAL A 223 -14.06 -16.61 10.98
C VAL A 223 -13.21 -15.87 9.94
N GLY A 224 -13.85 -15.24 8.95
CA GLY A 224 -13.19 -14.40 7.96
C GLY A 224 -12.48 -13.20 8.59
N LEU A 225 -13.13 -12.50 9.52
CA LEU A 225 -12.55 -11.36 10.23
C LEU A 225 -11.33 -11.77 11.08
N PHE A 226 -11.42 -12.88 11.81
CA PHE A 226 -10.28 -13.43 12.56
C PHE A 226 -9.13 -13.77 11.62
N THR A 227 -9.40 -14.48 10.52
CA THR A 227 -8.38 -14.85 9.52
C THR A 227 -7.71 -13.61 8.93
N TYR A 228 -8.48 -12.57 8.62
CA TYR A 228 -7.97 -11.29 8.15
C TYR A 228 -7.09 -10.59 9.20
N ALA A 229 -7.52 -10.57 10.47
CA ALA A 229 -6.77 -9.98 11.57
C ALA A 229 -5.43 -10.71 11.81
N PHE A 230 -5.45 -12.05 11.82
CA PHE A 230 -4.25 -12.88 11.93
C PHE A 230 -3.29 -12.66 10.75
N SER A 231 -3.80 -12.64 9.52
CA SER A 231 -3.00 -12.40 8.32
C SER A 231 -2.35 -11.01 8.34
N SER A 232 -3.12 -10.00 8.75
CA SER A 232 -2.64 -8.62 8.90
C SER A 232 -1.59 -8.51 10.01
N GLY A 233 -1.80 -9.20 11.14
CA GLY A 233 -0.87 -9.27 12.25
C GLY A 233 0.44 -9.96 11.87
N PHE A 234 0.36 -11.10 11.17
CA PHE A 234 1.53 -11.85 10.69
C PHE A 234 2.39 -11.01 9.74
N VAL A 235 1.74 -10.35 8.79
CA VAL A 235 2.39 -9.41 7.87
C VAL A 235 3.07 -8.26 8.63
N TYR A 236 2.38 -7.67 9.60
CA TYR A 236 2.92 -6.56 10.38
C TYR A 236 4.12 -7.00 11.23
N ALA A 237 4.03 -8.17 11.87
CA ALA A 237 5.12 -8.77 12.63
C ALA A 237 6.33 -9.05 11.72
N GLY A 238 6.10 -9.65 10.55
CA GLY A 238 7.16 -9.91 9.58
C GLY A 238 7.86 -8.64 9.07
N GLU A 239 7.11 -7.56 8.81
CA GLU A 239 7.72 -6.26 8.47
C GLU A 239 8.56 -5.72 9.63
N LYS A 240 8.10 -5.86 10.87
CA LYS A 240 8.82 -5.37 12.07
C LYS A 240 10.08 -6.16 12.35
N ASP A 241 10.06 -7.47 12.18
CA ASP A 241 11.23 -8.31 12.37
C ASP A 241 12.28 -8.08 11.27
N PHE A 242 11.83 -7.80 10.04
CA PHE A 242 12.73 -7.36 8.97
C PHE A 242 13.36 -5.99 9.26
N GLU A 243 12.56 -5.01 9.72
CA GLU A 243 13.07 -3.70 10.14
C GLU A 243 14.12 -3.82 11.27
N ARG A 244 13.87 -4.69 12.26
CA ARG A 244 14.83 -4.98 13.35
C ARG A 244 16.11 -5.64 12.84
N SER A 245 15.99 -6.62 11.94
CA SER A 245 17.14 -7.33 11.36
C SER A 245 18.05 -6.37 10.56
N LEU A 246 17.46 -5.41 9.84
CA LEU A 246 18.24 -4.38 9.15
C LEU A 246 18.94 -3.41 10.12
N ALA A 247 18.30 -3.07 11.24
CA ALA A 247 18.90 -2.21 12.25
C ALA A 247 20.09 -2.90 12.93
N SER A 248 19.98 -4.19 13.28
CA SER A 248 21.09 -4.94 13.87
C SER A 248 22.27 -5.10 12.91
N THR A 249 22.03 -5.33 11.61
CA THR A 249 23.11 -5.43 10.63
C THR A 249 23.87 -4.11 10.49
N ARG A 250 23.18 -2.96 10.52
CA ARG A 250 23.84 -1.65 10.44
C ARG A 250 24.76 -1.38 11.63
N VAL A 251 24.28 -1.67 12.84
CA VAL A 251 25.10 -1.52 14.05
C VAL A 251 26.37 -2.38 13.97
N ASN A 252 26.24 -3.63 13.52
CA ASN A 252 27.41 -4.51 13.36
C ASN A 252 28.41 -3.99 12.31
N THR A 253 27.95 -3.38 11.22
CA THR A 253 28.85 -2.78 10.21
C THR A 253 29.57 -1.55 10.78
N ASP A 254 28.86 -0.68 11.48
CA ASP A 254 29.44 0.53 12.10
C ASP A 254 30.49 0.15 13.16
N ASP A 255 30.24 -0.91 13.95
CA ASP A 255 31.18 -1.42 14.96
C ASP A 255 32.45 -2.02 14.32
N MET A 256 32.32 -2.72 13.18
CA MET A 256 33.47 -3.24 12.42
C MET A 256 34.32 -2.13 11.80
N GLU A 257 33.70 -1.06 11.28
CA GLU A 257 34.41 0.11 10.77
C GLU A 257 35.11 0.88 11.90
N ALA A 258 34.46 1.05 13.05
CA ALA A 258 35.08 1.68 14.22
C ALA A 258 36.25 0.87 14.80
N ALA A 259 36.15 -0.47 14.82
CA ALA A 259 37.24 -1.35 15.24
C ALA A 259 38.44 -1.31 14.27
N SER A 260 38.16 -1.15 12.97
CA SER A 260 39.20 -1.00 11.94
C SER A 260 39.91 0.36 12.03
N ALA A 261 39.20 1.43 12.41
CA ALA A 261 39.76 2.77 12.57
C ALA A 261 40.65 2.94 13.82
N ASN A 262 40.45 2.11 14.85
CA ASN A 262 41.18 2.19 16.13
C ASN A 262 42.32 1.18 16.28
N SER A 263 42.69 0.44 15.21
CA SER A 263 43.92 -0.36 15.25
C SER A 263 45.15 0.55 15.23
N PRO A 264 45.97 0.61 16.30
CA PRO A 264 47.18 1.41 16.30
C PRO A 264 48.14 0.87 15.25
N ALA A 265 48.68 1.77 14.44
CA ALA A 265 49.75 1.49 13.47
C ALA A 265 50.99 0.95 14.20
N SER A 266 51.02 -0.36 14.43
CA SER A 266 52.19 -1.08 14.90
C SER A 266 53.17 -1.23 13.73
N GLY A 267 54.20 -0.39 13.80
CA GLY A 267 55.50 -0.42 13.11
C GLY A 267 55.79 -1.50 12.08
N SER A 268 56.25 -1.04 10.90
CA SER A 268 57.07 -1.82 9.96
C SER A 268 58.26 -2.50 10.66
N PRO A 269 58.75 -3.61 10.08
CA PRO A 269 60.01 -3.44 9.35
C PRO A 269 60.10 -4.21 8.03
N ALA A 270 60.86 -3.58 7.12
CA ALA A 270 61.83 -4.13 6.18
C ALA A 270 61.37 -5.06 5.03
N ALA A 271 61.91 -4.73 3.87
CA ALA A 271 61.72 -5.35 2.58
C ALA A 271 62.39 -6.72 2.47
N GLU A 272 61.72 -7.65 1.79
CA GLU A 272 62.35 -8.69 0.97
C GLU A 272 61.46 -8.99 -0.25
N PRO A 273 62.03 -9.21 -1.45
CA PRO A 273 61.25 -9.37 -2.67
C PRO A 273 61.05 -10.85 -3.06
N THR A 274 59.94 -11.07 -3.78
CA THR A 274 59.70 -12.17 -4.73
C THR A 274 59.26 -13.53 -4.16
N GLN A 275 57.99 -13.90 -4.40
CA GLN A 275 57.61 -15.05 -5.25
C GLN A 275 56.08 -15.17 -5.34
N GLY A 276 55.60 -15.54 -6.54
CA GLY A 276 54.21 -15.46 -6.94
C GLY A 276 53.29 -16.49 -6.30
N ALA A 277 52.02 -16.12 -6.17
CA ALA A 277 50.90 -17.04 -6.00
C ALA A 277 49.60 -16.36 -6.45
N ASP A 278 49.23 -16.64 -7.70
CA ASP A 278 47.90 -17.08 -8.12
C ASP A 278 46.66 -16.40 -7.49
N ASN A 279 46.25 -15.28 -8.09
CA ASN A 279 45.02 -14.53 -7.75
C ASN A 279 43.74 -15.12 -8.39
N GLY A 280 43.63 -16.46 -8.45
CA GLY A 280 42.51 -17.16 -9.08
C GLY A 280 41.32 -17.52 -8.17
N SER A 281 41.48 -17.57 -6.84
CA SER A 281 40.55 -18.38 -6.03
C SER A 281 39.29 -17.67 -5.50
N ALA A 282 39.21 -16.34 -5.50
CA ALA A 282 38.04 -15.64 -4.93
C ALA A 282 36.84 -15.60 -5.89
N VAL A 283 37.08 -15.58 -7.20
CA VAL A 283 36.02 -15.52 -8.23
C VAL A 283 35.44 -16.91 -8.51
N ASP A 284 36.24 -17.96 -8.43
CA ASP A 284 35.78 -19.33 -8.62
C ASP A 284 34.94 -19.86 -7.45
N HIS A 285 35.16 -19.33 -6.23
CA HIS A 285 34.36 -19.68 -5.06
C HIS A 285 32.94 -19.07 -5.10
N LEU A 286 32.73 -18.00 -5.86
CA LEU A 286 31.41 -17.38 -6.06
C LEU A 286 30.63 -18.05 -7.21
N ARG A 287 31.33 -18.61 -8.21
CA ARG A 287 30.72 -19.34 -9.32
C ARG A 287 30.17 -20.72 -8.90
N SER A 288 30.81 -21.39 -7.95
CA SER A 288 30.35 -22.70 -7.44
C SER A 288 29.11 -22.63 -6.51
N ARG A 289 28.74 -21.45 -6.01
CA ARG A 289 27.55 -21.24 -5.17
C ARG A 289 26.25 -20.93 -5.93
N GLY A 290 26.26 -20.91 -7.27
CA GLY A 290 25.04 -20.79 -8.08
C GLY A 290 24.32 -19.44 -8.00
N LEU A 291 24.96 -18.39 -7.47
CA LEU A 291 24.36 -17.06 -7.24
C LEU A 291 24.44 -16.09 -8.44
N LEU A 292 25.09 -16.49 -9.54
CA LEU A 292 25.11 -15.74 -10.80
C LEU A 292 24.47 -16.58 -11.91
N HIS A 293 23.14 -16.49 -12.02
CA HIS A 293 22.41 -17.01 -13.16
C HIS A 293 22.44 -15.94 -14.28
N GLY A 294 23.35 -16.10 -15.23
CA GLY A 294 23.34 -15.31 -16.46
C GLY A 294 22.24 -15.85 -17.39
N PRO A 295 21.36 -14.99 -17.95
CA PRO A 295 20.37 -15.46 -18.90
C PRO A 295 21.05 -15.87 -20.21
N ALA A 296 20.87 -17.14 -20.57
CA ALA A 296 21.21 -17.67 -21.88
C ALA A 296 20.38 -16.96 -22.96
N GLU A 297 21.05 -16.44 -23.98
CA GLU A 297 20.44 -16.07 -25.26
C GLU A 297 19.78 -17.29 -25.91
N PRO A 298 18.59 -17.12 -26.50
CA PRO A 298 18.18 -17.91 -27.65
C PRO A 298 18.17 -17.04 -28.92
N ARG A 299 18.92 -17.52 -29.91
CA ARG A 299 18.96 -17.05 -31.30
C ARG A 299 17.59 -17.12 -32.00
N SER A 300 17.28 -16.03 -32.69
CA SER A 300 16.61 -15.86 -34.00
C SER A 300 15.72 -16.98 -34.58
N ARG A 301 14.47 -16.59 -34.93
CA ARG A 301 13.73 -17.01 -36.13
C ARG A 301 12.66 -15.94 -36.42
N SER A 302 12.90 -15.03 -37.37
CA SER A 302 12.45 -15.04 -38.77
C SER A 302 10.92 -15.03 -38.96
N ASP A 303 10.47 -13.91 -39.54
CA ASP A 303 9.34 -13.63 -40.44
C ASP A 303 7.93 -14.18 -40.16
N SER A 304 6.98 -13.24 -40.09
CA SER A 304 5.98 -13.06 -41.16
C SER A 304 5.04 -11.91 -40.80
N GLY A 305 4.92 -10.94 -41.71
CA GLY A 305 4.09 -9.75 -41.53
C GLY A 305 2.59 -10.01 -41.53
N ARG A 306 1.85 -9.02 -41.01
CA ARG A 306 0.54 -8.66 -41.57
C ARG A 306 0.15 -7.24 -41.18
N VAL A 307 0.14 -6.40 -42.21
CA VAL A 307 -0.59 -5.14 -42.30
C VAL A 307 -2.08 -5.45 -42.31
N ARG A 308 -2.89 -4.77 -41.47
CA ARG A 308 -4.23 -4.31 -41.89
C ARG A 308 -4.73 -3.16 -41.01
N ARG A 309 -4.85 -2.00 -41.66
CA ARG A 309 -5.73 -0.87 -41.30
C ARG A 309 -7.17 -1.24 -41.68
N GLU A 310 -8.14 -0.95 -40.80
CA GLU A 310 -9.54 -0.52 -41.06
C GLU A 310 -9.95 0.19 -39.73
N LEU A 311 -10.26 1.49 -39.57
CA LEU A 311 -11.21 2.43 -40.19
C LEU A 311 -12.67 1.99 -40.18
N LEU A 312 -13.52 2.82 -39.54
CA LEU A 312 -14.99 2.83 -39.40
C LEU A 312 -15.50 1.92 -38.26
N TYR A 313 -16.11 2.42 -37.19
CA TYR A 313 -17.27 3.32 -37.07
C TYR A 313 -17.21 4.22 -35.83
#